data_AF-A0A2J6PH59-F1
#
_entry.id   AF-A0A2J6PH59-F1
#
_cell.length_a   1.000
_cell.length_b   1.000
_cell.length_c   1.000
_cell.angle_alpha   90.00
_cell.angle_beta   90.00
_cell.angle_gamma   90.00
#
_symmetry.space_group_name_H-M   'P 1'
#
loop_
_entity.id
_entity.type
_entity.pdbx_description
1 polymer ?
#
loop_
_entity_poly.entity_id
_entity_poly.type
_entity_poly.pdbx_seq_one_letter_code
_entity_poly.pdbx_strand_id
1 'polypeptide(L)' 'MATPNLALRREVIAIYKELLNLGKAYPLGFDYFRLRLHKAFASNAFLTDEKDIRKGIERAEFVKKGSFLSISIVDKN' A
#
# COMPACT_ATOMS: atom_id res chain seq x y z
N MET A 1 -26.11 1.73 7.86
CA MET A 1 -24.96 0.86 7.57
C MET A 1 -24.33 1.35 6.28
N ALA A 2 -23.06 1.72 6.28
CA ALA A 2 -22.39 2.24 5.08
C ALA A 2 -22.16 1.10 4.08
N THR A 3 -22.62 1.28 2.85
CA THR A 3 -22.40 0.32 1.76
C THR A 3 -20.90 0.28 1.44
N PRO A 4 -20.24 -0.89 1.41
CA PRO A 4 -18.84 -0.95 1.03
C PRO A 4 -18.69 -0.46 -0.42
N ASN A 5 -17.93 0.61 -0.60
CA ASN A 5 -17.71 1.20 -1.92
C ASN A 5 -16.85 0.25 -2.78
N LEU A 6 -17.53 -0.45 -3.69
CA LEU A 6 -16.94 -1.44 -4.58
C LEU A 6 -15.86 -0.84 -5.50
N ALA A 7 -15.98 0.44 -5.87
CA ALA A 7 -14.98 1.11 -6.70
C ALA A 7 -13.67 1.31 -5.93
N LEU A 8 -13.75 1.88 -4.72
CA LEU A 8 -12.58 2.06 -3.86
C LEU A 8 -11.90 0.72 -3.51
N ARG A 9 -12.69 -0.34 -3.28
CA ARG A 9 -12.13 -1.69 -3.04
C ARG A 9 -11.31 -2.18 -4.24
N ARG A 10 -11.77 -1.93 -5.47
CA ARG A 10 -11.04 -2.31 -6.69
C ARG A 10 -9.74 -1.52 -6.82
N GLU A 11 -9.77 -0.21 -6.53
CA GLU A 11 -8.59 0.65 -6.54
C GLU A 11 -7.52 0.17 -5.53
N VAL A 12 -7.92 -0.12 -4.29
CA VAL A 12 -7.02 -0.67 -3.26
C VAL A 12 -6.37 -1.98 -3.71
N ILE A 13 -7.15 -2.88 -4.32
CA ILE A 13 -6.62 -4.16 -4.84
C ILE A 13 -5.65 -3.93 -6.00
N ALA A 14 -5.95 -3.00 -6.90
CA ALA A 14 -5.10 -2.68 -8.04
C ALA A 14 -3.73 -2.17 -7.57
N ILE A 15 -3.71 -1.16 -6.69
CA ILE A 15 -2.45 -0.59 -6.22
C ILE A 15 -1.63 -1.57 -5.38
N TYR A 16 -2.28 -2.44 -4.60
CA TYR A 16 -1.59 -3.52 -3.88
C TYR A 16 -0.83 -4.46 -4.83
N LYS A 17 -1.46 -4.86 -5.94
CA LYS A 17 -0.82 -5.72 -6.95
C LYS A 17 0.32 -5.01 -7.67
N GLU A 18 0.15 -3.72 -7.99
CA GLU A 18 1.20 -2.92 -8.61
C GLU A 18 2.42 -2.79 -7.71
N LEU A 19 2.22 -2.48 -6.42
CA LEU A 19 3.29 -2.42 -5.44
C LEU A 19 4.00 -3.77 -5.28
N LEU A 20 3.26 -4.89 -5.24
CA LEU A 20 3.89 -6.22 -5.25
C LEU A 20 4.74 -6.46 -6.50
N ASN A 21 4.32 -5.98 -7.67
CA ASN A 21 5.11 -6.14 -8.88
C ASN A 21 6.41 -5.33 -8.82
N LEU A 22 6.38 -4.11 -8.28
CA LEU A 22 7.57 -3.29 -8.03
C LEU A 22 8.50 -3.94 -6.99
N GLY A 23 7.93 -4.54 -5.95
CA GLY A 23 8.66 -5.23 -4.89
C GLY A 23 9.54 -6.39 -5.35
N LYS A 24 9.33 -6.93 -6.56
CA LYS A 24 10.18 -8.00 -7.13
C LYS A 24 11.61 -7.54 -7.39
N ALA A 25 11.80 -6.26 -7.71
CA ALA A 25 13.11 -5.66 -7.94
C ALA A 25 13.69 -5.01 -6.67
N TYR A 26 13.08 -5.25 -5.50
CA TYR A 26 13.48 -4.59 -4.27
C TYR A 26 14.81 -5.13 -3.73
N PRO A 27 15.79 -4.28 -3.34
CA PRO A 27 17.14 -4.73 -2.98
C PRO A 27 17.22 -5.72 -1.81
N LEU A 28 16.31 -5.61 -0.83
CA LEU A 28 16.25 -6.51 0.33
C LEU A 28 15.45 -7.80 0.05
N GLY A 29 15.00 -7.99 -1.20
CA GLY A 29 14.24 -9.14 -1.64
C GLY A 29 12.73 -8.95 -1.61
N PHE A 30 12.04 -9.76 -2.42
CA PHE A 30 10.59 -9.71 -2.57
C PHE A 30 9.86 -10.06 -1.28
N ASP A 31 10.31 -11.07 -0.53
CA ASP A 31 9.64 -11.50 0.70
C ASP A 31 9.70 -10.42 1.79
N TYR A 32 10.83 -9.73 1.92
CA TYR A 32 10.99 -8.57 2.81
C TYR A 32 9.95 -7.48 2.47
N PHE A 33 9.89 -7.09 1.19
CA PHE A 33 8.95 -6.08 0.72
C PHE A 33 7.50 -6.51 0.91
N ARG A 34 7.17 -7.76 0.54
CA ARG A 34 5.82 -8.32 0.63
C ARG A 34 5.31 -8.31 2.06
N LEU A 35 6.13 -8.69 3.05
CA LEU A 35 5.75 -8.71 4.46
C LEU A 35 5.40 -7.30 4.96
N ARG A 36 6.24 -6.31 4.62
CA ARG A 36 6.05 -4.90 5.01
C ARG A 36 4.79 -4.32 4.35
N LEU A 37 4.62 -4.55 3.05
CA LEU A 37 3.43 -4.13 2.31
C LEU A 37 2.17 -4.75 2.91
N HIS A 38 2.17 -6.05 3.17
CA HIS A 38 1.02 -6.73 3.75
C HIS A 38 0.68 -6.16 5.13
N LYS A 39 1.66 -5.95 6.00
CA LYS A 39 1.46 -5.35 7.33
C LYS A 39 0.80 -3.97 7.25
N ALA A 40 1.25 -3.11 6.32
CA ALA A 40 0.70 -1.77 6.14
C ALA A 40 -0.75 -1.75 5.62
N PHE A 41 -1.13 -2.70 4.75
CA PHE A 41 -2.50 -2.82 4.27
C PHE A 41 -3.40 -3.49 5.32
N ALA A 42 -2.90 -4.52 6.02
CA ALA A 42 -3.62 -5.20 7.08
C ALA A 42 -3.94 -4.26 8.26
N SER A 43 -3.00 -3.39 8.64
CA SER A 43 -3.23 -2.39 9.70
C SER A 43 -4.29 -1.35 9.37
N ASN A 44 -4.71 -1.25 8.10
CA ASN A 44 -5.75 -0.31 7.64
C ASN A 44 -7.02 -1.03 7.18
N ALA A 45 -7.11 -2.36 7.34
CA ALA A 45 -8.24 -3.15 6.85
C ALA A 45 -9.57 -2.85 7.56
N PHE A 46 -9.52 -2.24 8.74
CA PHE A 46 -10.70 -1.81 9.50
C PHE A 46 -11.29 -0.48 9.02
N LEU A 47 -10.63 0.24 8.12
CA LEU A 47 -11.12 1.52 7.61
C LEU A 47 -12.39 1.31 6.78
N THR A 48 -13.47 1.95 7.20
CA THR A 48 -14.77 1.95 6.50
C THR A 48 -15.14 3.29 5.90
N ASP A 49 -14.48 4.38 6.35
CA ASP A 49 -14.73 5.72 5.84
C ASP A 49 -14.02 5.94 4.49
N GLU A 50 -14.76 6.45 3.50
CA GLU A 50 -14.23 6.65 2.15
C GLU A 50 -13.06 7.65 2.10
N LYS A 51 -13.06 8.69 2.95
CA LYS A 51 -11.99 9.68 2.97
C LYS A 51 -10.70 9.06 3.47
N ASP A 52 -10.79 8.19 4.48
CA ASP A 52 -9.61 7.51 5.02
C ASP A 52 -9.09 6.44 4.05
N ILE A 53 -9.97 5.73 3.34
CA ILE A 53 -9.57 4.82 2.26
C ILE A 53 -8.83 5.58 1.15
N ARG A 54 -9.36 6.73 0.71
CA ARG A 54 -8.71 7.57 -0.32
C ARG A 54 -7.34 8.07 0.11
N LYS A 55 -7.18 8.52 1.35
CA LYS A 55 -5.87 8.89 1.90
C LYS A 55 -4.90 7.72 1.90
N GLY A 56 -5.38 6.51 2.19
CA GLY A 56 -4.58 5.28 2.10
C GLY A 56 -4.08 5.01 0.68
N ILE A 57 -4.96 5.15 -0.32
CA ILE A 57 -4.62 5.01 -1.73
C ILE A 57 -3.59 6.07 -2.16
N GLU A 58 -3.77 7.34 -1.77
CA GLU A 58 -2.84 8.42 -2.07
C GLU A 58 -1.43 8.16 -1.51
N ARG A 59 -1.33 7.66 -0.27
CA ARG A 59 -0.05 7.25 0.32
C ARG A 59 0.60 6.12 -0.46
N ALA A 60 -0.19 5.13 -0.89
CA ALA A 60 0.31 4.02 -1.69
C ALA A 60 0.79 4.48 -3.09
N GLU A 61 0.11 5.43 -3.72
CA GLU A 61 0.56 6.06 -4.98
C GLU A 61 1.85 6.86 -4.79
N PHE A 62 1.97 7.57 -3.66
CA PHE A 62 3.21 8.25 -3.32
C PHE A 62 4.38 7.28 -3.14
N VAL A 63 4.16 6.15 -2.46
CA VAL A 63 5.18 5.09 -2.34
C VAL A 63 5.51 4.49 -3.69
N LYS A 64 4.53 4.21 -4.56
CA LYS A 64 4.74 3.72 -5.92
C LYS A 64 5.62 4.69 -6.73
N LYS A 65 5.33 6.00 -6.67
CA LYS A 65 6.11 7.04 -7.36
C LYS A 65 7.49 7.27 -6.72
N GLY A 66 7.58 7.15 -5.40
CA GLY A 66 8.79 7.41 -4.60
C GLY A 66 9.66 6.18 -4.31
N SER A 67 9.27 4.97 -4.76
CA SER A 67 9.93 3.69 -4.40
C SER A 67 11.40 3.57 -4.82
N PHE A 68 11.93 4.51 -5.61
CA PHE A 68 13.37 4.59 -5.87
C PHE A 68 14.16 5.41 -4.83
N LEU A 69 13.53 6.16 -3.91
CA LEU A 69 14.25 7.06 -2.99
C LEU A 69 13.82 7.02 -1.51
N SER A 70 12.64 6.51 -1.13
CA SER A 70 12.08 6.81 0.21
C SER A 70 11.91 5.63 1.18
N ILE A 71 11.93 4.36 0.76
CA ILE A 71 11.74 3.25 1.72
C ILE A 71 12.93 3.12 2.69
N SER A 72 14.12 3.59 2.30
CA SER A 72 15.29 3.68 3.19
C SER A 72 15.13 4.66 4.36
N ILE A 73 14.13 5.55 4.33
CA ILE A 73 13.93 6.58 5.37
C ILE A 73 13.05 6.05 6.52
N VAL A 74 12.22 5.03 6.29
CA VAL A 74 11.29 4.49 7.30
C VAL A 74 11.89 3.32 8.10
N ASP A 75 13.05 2.78 7.69
CA ASP A 75 13.69 1.62 8.34
C ASP A 75 14.81 1.98 9.35
N LYS A 76 15.02 3.27 9.64
CA LYS A 76 16.06 3.74 10.58
C LYS A 76 15.58 4.19 11.96
N ASN A 77 14.33 3.90 12.35
CA ASN A 77 13.84 4.23 13.69
C ASN A 77 12.94 3.14 14.27
#